data_AF-A0A1Q2LGQ9-F1
#
_entry.id   AF-A0A1Q2LGQ9-F1
#
_cell.length_a   1.000
_cell.length_b   1.000
_cell.length_c   1.000
_cell.angle_alpha   90.00
_cell.angle_beta   90.00
_cell.angle_gamma   90.00
#
_symmetry.space_group_name_H-M   'P 1'
#
loop_
_entity.id
_entity.type
_entity.pdbx_description
1 polymer ?
#
loop_
_entity_poly.entity_id
_entity_poly.type
_entity_poly.pdbx_seq_one_letter_code
_entity_poly.pdbx_strand_id
1 'polypeptide(L)'
;MQECFKFQEDVKLSGQEWLDCCIEKKINSFYFAWSGLIDFAFLKNIRLYFLKGVIHEDHNFGCLLFLQSENIYVLKDKLYLYRIRENSITNADPNLPVPHYAKHIYEAFSDKEMARQYHKKGSMLLMFFEFVEFLDKKPCNELRIRENFLPFYASYCESLVAFSHDPLDIITKMGAIEPYLKKKFKYRHKLRITNPAKYNRLKPLFNIYDSIKGIERTIRKVFKKEKD
;
A
#
# COMPACT_ATOMS: atom_id res chain seq x y z
N MET A 1 -5.65 15.51 -3.65
CA MET A 1 -5.17 15.19 -2.29
C MET A 1 -4.85 16.42 -1.46
N GLN A 2 -4.15 17.45 -1.97
CA GLN A 2 -4.09 18.78 -1.31
C GLN A 2 -5.49 19.32 -0.95
N GLU A 3 -6.47 19.09 -1.82
CA GLU A 3 -7.89 19.43 -1.57
C GLU A 3 -8.48 18.79 -0.31
N CYS A 4 -7.95 17.65 0.15
CA CYS A 4 -8.41 16.99 1.37
C CYS A 4 -8.11 17.84 2.61
N PHE A 5 -7.11 18.72 2.55
CA PHE A 5 -6.73 19.60 3.65
C PHE A 5 -7.63 20.84 3.75
N LYS A 6 -8.24 21.28 2.64
CA LYS A 6 -9.20 22.39 2.57
C LYS A 6 -8.71 23.72 3.18
N PHE A 7 -7.44 24.07 2.98
CA PHE A 7 -6.92 25.38 3.40
C PHE A 7 -7.68 26.51 2.69
N GLN A 8 -8.03 27.56 3.43
CA GLN A 8 -8.81 28.70 2.92
C GLN A 8 -7.95 29.87 2.41
N GLU A 9 -6.67 29.83 2.75
CA GLU A 9 -5.64 30.80 2.41
C GLU A 9 -4.30 30.08 2.21
N ASP A 10 -3.27 30.81 1.79
CA ASP A 10 -1.92 30.27 1.72
C ASP A 10 -1.42 29.99 3.14
N VAL A 11 -0.85 28.80 3.37
CA VAL A 11 -0.45 28.37 4.70
C VAL A 11 1.01 27.93 4.70
N LYS A 12 1.72 28.34 5.75
CA LYS A 12 3.02 27.79 6.11
C LYS A 12 2.85 26.79 7.25
N LEU A 13 3.40 25.59 7.08
CA LEU A 13 3.35 24.49 8.05
C LEU A 13 4.74 23.91 8.26
N SER A 14 4.98 23.36 9.44
CA SER A 14 6.02 22.37 9.70
C SER A 14 5.50 20.96 9.39
N GLY A 15 6.41 19.98 9.32
CA GLY A 15 6.04 18.58 9.19
C GLY A 15 5.17 18.05 10.35
N GLN A 16 5.31 18.63 11.55
CA GLN A 16 4.45 18.31 12.69
C GLN A 16 3.05 18.87 12.54
N GLU A 17 2.91 20.14 12.15
CA GLU A 17 1.58 20.74 11.90
C GLU A 17 0.87 20.04 10.72
N TRP A 18 1.64 19.60 9.71
CA TRP A 18 1.11 18.76 8.64
C TRP A 18 0.60 17.40 9.15
N LEU A 19 1.33 16.74 10.05
CA LEU A 19 0.91 15.49 10.69
C LEU A 19 -0.37 15.71 11.52
N ASP A 20 -0.44 16.80 12.29
CA ASP A 20 -1.61 17.18 13.08
C ASP A 20 -2.84 17.34 12.18
N CYS A 21 -2.68 18.06 11.06
CA CYS A 21 -3.72 18.20 10.04
C CYS A 21 -4.16 16.85 9.47
N CYS A 22 -3.22 15.93 9.22
CA CYS A 22 -3.53 14.59 8.72
C CYS A 22 -4.39 13.81 9.72
N ILE A 23 -4.00 13.83 10.99
CA ILE A 23 -4.71 13.10 12.06
C ILE A 23 -6.11 13.69 12.27
N GLU A 24 -6.23 15.02 12.39
CA GLU A 24 -7.51 15.70 12.59
C GLU A 24 -8.51 15.39 11.46
N LYS A 25 -8.02 15.42 10.22
CA LYS A 25 -8.83 15.18 9.01
C LYS A 25 -8.92 13.71 8.62
N LYS A 26 -8.34 12.80 9.41
CA LYS A 26 -8.30 11.34 9.16
C LYS A 26 -7.67 10.97 7.80
N ILE A 27 -6.66 11.73 7.39
CA ILE A 27 -5.86 11.47 6.20
C ILE A 27 -4.77 10.47 6.58
N ASN A 28 -4.93 9.23 6.15
CA ASN A 28 -4.05 8.09 6.46
C ASN A 28 -3.18 7.64 5.28
N SER A 29 -3.27 8.35 4.15
CA SER A 29 -2.42 8.15 2.98
C SER A 29 -2.13 9.50 2.36
N PHE A 30 -0.89 9.68 1.93
CA PHE A 30 -0.44 10.86 1.21
C PHE A 30 0.45 10.42 0.04
N TYR A 31 0.45 11.17 -1.06
CA TYR A 31 1.36 10.96 -2.19
C TYR A 31 1.88 12.30 -2.69
N PHE A 32 3.15 12.32 -3.10
CA PHE A 32 3.79 13.53 -3.61
C PHE A 32 4.78 13.17 -4.72
N ALA A 33 4.28 13.10 -5.95
CA ALA A 33 5.10 12.90 -7.15
C ALA A 33 5.34 14.21 -7.91
N TRP A 34 4.25 14.88 -8.29
CA TRP A 34 4.26 16.03 -9.21
C TRP A 34 3.58 17.27 -8.62
N SER A 35 3.04 17.17 -7.41
CA SER A 35 2.12 18.14 -6.81
C SER A 35 2.79 19.35 -6.13
N GLY A 36 4.10 19.55 -6.33
CA GLY A 36 4.79 20.72 -5.79
C GLY A 36 6.28 20.74 -6.09
N LEU A 37 6.94 21.76 -5.53
CA LEU A 37 8.36 22.01 -5.67
C LEU A 37 9.09 21.64 -4.37
N ILE A 38 10.30 21.11 -4.50
CA ILE A 38 11.13 20.70 -3.37
C ILE A 38 12.46 21.43 -3.48
N ASP A 39 12.93 22.01 -2.38
CA ASP A 39 14.30 22.51 -2.30
C ASP A 39 15.29 21.36 -2.52
N PHE A 40 16.15 21.49 -3.51
CA PHE A 40 17.06 20.41 -3.92
C PHE A 40 18.21 20.19 -2.93
N ALA A 41 18.67 21.23 -2.25
CA ALA A 41 19.71 21.11 -1.23
C ALA A 41 19.16 20.35 -0.02
N PHE A 42 17.93 20.67 0.40
CA PHE A 42 17.20 19.93 1.43
C PHE A 42 17.02 18.47 1.05
N LEU A 43 16.51 18.17 -0.16
CA LEU A 43 16.27 16.80 -0.62
C LEU A 43 17.55 15.96 -0.60
N LYS A 44 18.67 16.54 -1.06
CA LYS A 44 20.00 15.90 -0.98
C LYS A 44 20.44 15.65 0.46
N ASN A 45 20.20 16.60 1.36
CA ASN A 45 20.60 16.50 2.75
C ASN A 45 19.88 15.36 3.48
N ILE A 46 18.57 15.22 3.27
CA ILE A 46 17.79 14.13 3.89
C ILE A 46 17.99 12.76 3.20
N ARG A 47 18.67 12.73 2.05
CA ARG A 47 18.98 11.52 1.27
C ARG A 47 17.75 10.67 0.96
N LEU A 48 16.63 11.33 0.66
CA LEU A 48 15.37 10.66 0.34
C LEU A 48 15.28 10.39 -1.17
N TYR A 49 14.94 9.16 -1.53
CA TYR A 49 14.78 8.71 -2.91
C TYR A 49 13.47 7.94 -3.04
N PHE A 50 12.98 7.80 -4.27
CA PHE A 50 11.95 6.82 -4.54
C PHE A 50 12.47 5.41 -4.30
N LEU A 51 11.65 4.59 -3.64
CA LEU A 51 11.94 3.17 -3.46
C LEU A 51 12.02 2.50 -4.83
N LYS A 52 13.10 1.73 -5.04
CA LYS A 52 13.34 1.08 -6.33
C LYS A 52 12.51 -0.19 -6.47
N GLY A 53 12.07 -0.47 -7.70
CA GLY A 53 11.42 -1.74 -8.06
C GLY A 53 9.99 -1.89 -7.53
N VAL A 54 9.37 -0.79 -7.09
CA VAL A 54 7.97 -0.75 -6.66
C VAL A 54 7.16 0.20 -7.55
N ILE A 55 5.83 0.10 -7.45
CA ILE A 55 4.89 1.06 -8.02
C ILE A 55 4.18 1.84 -6.92
N HIS A 56 3.75 3.06 -7.25
CA HIS A 56 3.11 3.99 -6.30
C HIS A 56 4.09 4.44 -5.20
N GLU A 57 5.37 4.50 -5.54
CA GLU A 57 6.50 4.95 -4.71
C GLU A 57 6.33 6.36 -4.16
N ASP A 58 5.54 7.18 -4.85
CA ASP A 58 5.21 8.54 -4.50
C ASP A 58 4.36 8.67 -3.23
N HIS A 59 3.66 7.59 -2.86
CA HIS A 59 2.97 7.52 -1.56
C HIS A 59 3.97 7.57 -0.41
N ASN A 60 4.95 6.66 -0.41
CA ASN A 60 5.91 6.59 0.69
C ASN A 60 6.81 7.81 0.68
N PHE A 61 7.36 8.16 -0.50
CA PHE A 61 8.21 9.33 -0.65
C PHE A 61 7.57 10.62 -0.13
N GLY A 62 6.29 10.86 -0.47
CA GLY A 62 5.60 12.07 -0.03
C GLY A 62 5.44 12.15 1.48
N CYS A 63 5.03 11.06 2.13
CA CYS A 63 4.94 11.01 3.59
C CYS A 63 6.30 11.27 4.25
N LEU A 64 7.33 10.54 3.82
CA LEU A 64 8.67 10.64 4.39
C LEU A 64 9.31 12.01 4.15
N LEU A 65 9.01 12.66 3.02
CA LEU A 65 9.45 14.02 2.74
C LEU A 65 8.83 15.00 3.74
N PHE A 66 7.51 15.00 3.86
CA PHE A 66 6.78 15.97 4.68
C PHE A 66 7.08 15.80 6.17
N LEU A 67 7.25 14.56 6.65
CA LEU A 67 7.67 14.29 8.04
C LEU A 67 9.06 14.85 8.38
N GLN A 68 9.91 15.10 7.38
CA GLN A 68 11.27 15.62 7.56
C GLN A 68 11.37 17.12 7.24
N SER A 69 10.30 17.73 6.74
CA SER A 69 10.29 19.14 6.36
C SER A 69 10.01 20.03 7.57
N GLU A 70 10.85 21.04 7.77
CA GLU A 70 10.62 22.08 8.78
C GLU A 70 9.74 23.22 8.24
N ASN A 71 9.77 23.43 6.92
CA ASN A 71 9.04 24.51 6.25
C ASN A 71 8.34 23.96 5.00
N ILE A 72 7.02 23.92 5.05
CA ILE A 72 6.12 23.52 3.97
C ILE A 72 5.25 24.72 3.65
N TYR A 73 5.25 25.18 2.40
CA TYR A 73 4.37 26.25 1.95
C TYR A 73 3.30 25.69 1.03
N VAL A 74 2.04 25.91 1.38
CA VAL A 74 0.88 25.42 0.64
C VAL A 74 0.14 26.62 0.06
N LEU A 75 0.10 26.68 -1.27
CA LEU A 75 -0.72 27.65 -1.98
C LEU A 75 -2.18 27.20 -1.96
N LYS A 76 -3.09 28.14 -1.68
CA LYS A 76 -4.52 27.95 -1.82
C LYS A 76 -4.88 27.68 -3.28
N ASP A 77 -4.30 28.47 -4.17
CA ASP A 77 -4.63 28.45 -5.58
C ASP A 77 -3.85 27.38 -6.34
N LYS A 78 -4.55 26.67 -7.23
CA LYS A 78 -3.94 25.65 -8.09
C LYS A 78 -3.29 26.32 -9.28
N LEU A 79 -1.96 26.28 -9.30
CA LEU A 79 -1.17 26.83 -10.41
C LEU A 79 -0.71 25.75 -11.41
N TYR A 80 -0.97 24.47 -11.13
CA TYR A 80 -0.56 23.34 -11.97
C TYR A 80 -1.76 22.66 -12.63
N LEU A 81 -1.67 22.46 -13.95
CA LEU A 81 -2.60 21.65 -14.72
C LEU A 81 -2.11 20.21 -14.83
N TYR A 82 -2.77 19.29 -14.15
CA TYR A 82 -2.49 17.86 -14.27
C TYR A 82 -3.03 17.30 -15.59
N ARG A 83 -2.19 16.55 -16.31
CA ARG A 83 -2.56 15.90 -17.59
C ARG A 83 -2.39 14.39 -17.50
N ILE A 84 -3.46 13.66 -17.79
CA ILE A 84 -3.42 12.20 -17.96
C ILE A 84 -3.20 11.89 -19.44
N ARG A 85 -2.17 11.09 -19.76
CA ARG A 85 -1.86 10.63 -21.12
C ARG A 85 -2.32 9.18 -21.32
N GLU A 86 -2.62 8.78 -22.55
CA GLU A 86 -3.16 7.43 -22.88
C GLU A 86 -2.29 6.27 -22.34
N ASN A 87 -0.98 6.43 -22.29
CA ASN A 87 -0.05 5.42 -21.76
C ASN A 87 0.44 5.71 -20.33
N SER A 88 -0.35 6.42 -19.52
CA SER A 88 0.00 6.67 -18.13
C SER A 88 -0.10 5.38 -17.31
N ILE A 89 0.83 5.16 -16.38
CA ILE A 89 0.73 4.10 -15.37
C ILE A 89 -0.48 4.29 -14.43
N THR A 90 -1.03 5.51 -14.37
CA THR A 90 -2.29 5.80 -13.68
C THR A 90 -3.52 5.41 -14.48
N ASN A 91 -3.39 5.16 -15.79
CA ASN A 91 -4.49 4.59 -16.55
C ASN A 91 -4.65 3.13 -16.16
N ALA A 92 -5.87 2.76 -15.81
CA ALA A 92 -6.19 1.38 -15.44
C ALA A 92 -6.20 0.43 -16.66
N ASP A 93 -5.67 0.84 -17.81
CA ASP A 93 -5.69 0.08 -19.05
C ASP A 93 -4.94 -1.26 -18.89
N PRO A 94 -5.64 -2.40 -19.03
CA PRO A 94 -5.03 -3.72 -18.92
C PRO A 94 -3.99 -4.01 -20.00
N ASN A 95 -4.00 -3.25 -21.11
CA ASN A 95 -3.09 -3.45 -22.24
C ASN A 95 -1.75 -2.75 -22.09
N LEU A 96 -1.54 -1.95 -21.04
CA LEU A 96 -0.26 -1.26 -20.81
C LEU A 96 0.91 -2.24 -20.77
N PRO A 97 2.06 -1.87 -21.36
CA PRO A 97 3.25 -2.71 -21.35
C PRO A 97 3.74 -2.93 -19.91
N VAL A 98 4.20 -4.15 -19.63
CA VAL A 98 4.79 -4.48 -18.33
C VAL A 98 6.17 -3.81 -18.23
N PRO A 99 6.46 -3.06 -17.16
CA PRO A 99 7.79 -2.50 -16.95
C PRO A 99 8.85 -3.60 -16.90
N HIS A 100 10.00 -3.37 -17.55
CA HIS A 100 11.05 -4.39 -17.65
C HIS A 100 11.50 -4.94 -16.28
N TYR A 101 11.63 -4.07 -15.28
CA TYR A 101 12.03 -4.48 -13.93
C TYR A 101 11.01 -5.45 -13.27
N ALA A 102 9.74 -5.37 -13.65
CA ALA A 102 8.65 -6.18 -13.08
C ALA A 102 8.36 -7.44 -13.89
N LYS A 103 9.05 -7.68 -15.01
CA LYS A 103 8.75 -8.80 -15.93
C LYS A 103 8.67 -10.15 -15.22
N HIS A 104 9.64 -10.44 -14.35
CA HIS A 104 9.70 -11.67 -13.55
C HIS A 104 8.46 -11.88 -12.64
N ILE A 105 7.83 -10.80 -12.17
CA ILE A 105 6.58 -10.88 -11.38
C ILE A 105 5.45 -11.34 -12.29
N TYR A 106 5.33 -10.74 -13.48
CA TYR A 106 4.24 -11.03 -14.41
C TYR A 106 4.34 -12.41 -15.04
N GLU A 107 5.55 -12.89 -15.31
CA GLU A 107 5.79 -14.25 -15.83
C GLU A 107 5.39 -15.35 -14.82
N ALA A 108 5.32 -15.04 -13.53
CA ALA A 108 4.90 -15.98 -12.49
C ALA A 108 3.38 -16.21 -12.41
N PHE A 109 2.57 -15.44 -13.15
CA PHE A 109 1.12 -15.60 -13.18
C PHE A 109 0.62 -15.81 -14.61
N SER A 110 -0.36 -16.69 -14.76
CA SER A 110 -1.07 -16.88 -16.03
C SER A 110 -2.01 -15.72 -16.39
N ASP A 111 -2.39 -14.92 -15.40
CA ASP A 111 -3.30 -13.78 -15.53
C ASP A 111 -2.54 -12.48 -15.21
N LYS A 112 -2.47 -11.60 -16.20
CA LYS A 112 -1.79 -10.31 -16.13
C LYS A 112 -2.42 -9.38 -15.08
N GLU A 113 -3.73 -9.43 -14.88
CA GLU A 113 -4.40 -8.63 -13.85
C GLU A 113 -4.05 -9.14 -12.46
N MET A 114 -4.01 -10.47 -12.26
CA MET A 114 -3.55 -11.04 -10.99
C MET A 114 -2.09 -10.62 -10.70
N ALA A 115 -1.20 -10.71 -11.68
CA ALA A 115 0.17 -10.22 -11.54
C ALA A 115 0.22 -8.73 -11.15
N ARG A 116 -0.58 -7.89 -11.81
CA ARG A 116 -0.66 -6.45 -11.51
C ARG A 116 -1.11 -6.19 -10.07
N GLN A 117 -2.14 -6.91 -9.61
CA GLN A 117 -2.65 -6.78 -8.25
C GLN A 117 -1.62 -7.25 -7.21
N TYR A 118 -0.92 -8.36 -7.49
CA TYR A 118 0.19 -8.82 -6.65
C TYR A 118 1.30 -7.77 -6.59
N HIS A 119 1.73 -7.23 -7.74
CA HIS A 119 2.79 -6.23 -7.82
C HIS A 119 2.44 -4.96 -7.03
N LYS A 120 1.19 -4.46 -7.13
CA LYS A 120 0.69 -3.31 -6.34
C LYS A 120 0.76 -3.57 -4.85
N LYS A 121 0.27 -4.74 -4.41
CA LYS A 121 0.21 -5.10 -2.99
C LYS A 121 1.60 -5.40 -2.41
N GLY A 122 2.47 -6.05 -3.19
CA GLY A 122 3.86 -6.29 -2.83
C GLY A 122 4.64 -4.97 -2.72
N SER A 123 4.44 -4.05 -3.66
CA SER A 123 5.00 -2.69 -3.60
C SER A 123 4.62 -1.95 -2.32
N MET A 124 3.34 -2.01 -1.93
CA MET A 124 2.86 -1.41 -0.68
C MET A 124 3.47 -2.06 0.56
N LEU A 125 3.72 -3.38 0.55
CA LEU A 125 4.39 -4.07 1.64
C LEU A 125 5.88 -3.68 1.74
N LEU A 126 6.57 -3.52 0.61
CA LEU A 126 7.97 -3.06 0.59
C LEU A 126 8.08 -1.61 1.09
N MET A 127 7.17 -0.73 0.66
CA MET A 127 7.08 0.64 1.18
C MET A 127 6.74 0.67 2.67
N PHE A 128 5.87 -0.22 3.15
CA PHE A 128 5.61 -0.38 4.59
C PHE A 128 6.90 -0.65 5.37
N PHE A 129 7.76 -1.54 4.88
CA PHE A 129 9.04 -1.84 5.55
C PHE A 129 9.99 -0.65 5.54
N GLU A 130 10.11 0.06 4.43
CA GLU A 130 10.91 1.28 4.36
C GLU A 130 10.38 2.36 5.33
N PHE A 131 9.07 2.50 5.45
CA PHE A 131 8.45 3.43 6.40
C PHE A 131 8.77 3.01 7.85
N VAL A 132 8.63 1.73 8.19
CA VAL A 132 8.98 1.22 9.52
C VAL A 132 10.47 1.47 9.83
N GLU A 133 11.37 1.17 8.89
CA GLU A 133 12.81 1.41 9.06
C GLU A 133 13.13 2.91 9.24
N PHE A 134 12.43 3.79 8.52
CA PHE A 134 12.54 5.23 8.70
C PHE A 134 12.16 5.66 10.12
N LEU A 135 11.06 5.11 10.65
CA LEU A 135 10.55 5.42 11.98
C LEU A 135 11.47 4.88 13.08
N ASP A 136 12.01 3.67 12.91
CA ASP A 136 12.96 3.07 13.86
C ASP A 136 14.23 3.93 14.03
N LYS A 137 14.60 4.71 13.00
CA LYS A 137 15.76 5.63 13.02
C LYS A 137 15.44 7.01 13.61
N LYS A 138 14.16 7.38 13.79
CA LYS A 138 13.71 8.71 14.23
C LYS A 138 12.55 8.58 15.25
N PRO A 139 12.84 8.31 16.54
CA PRO A 139 11.81 7.96 17.52
C PRO A 139 10.89 9.11 17.95
N CYS A 140 11.23 10.38 17.67
CA CYS A 140 10.36 11.50 18.04
C CYS A 140 9.05 11.46 17.21
N ASN A 141 7.91 11.35 17.90
CA ASN A 141 6.55 11.23 17.33
C ASN A 141 6.23 9.91 16.60
N GLU A 142 7.07 8.89 16.76
CA GLU A 142 6.94 7.59 16.12
C GLU A 142 5.55 6.97 16.26
N LEU A 143 4.98 6.94 17.47
CA LEU A 143 3.71 6.27 17.73
C LEU A 143 2.54 6.89 16.93
N ARG A 144 2.43 8.22 16.92
CA ARG A 144 1.35 8.93 16.19
C ARG A 144 1.42 8.67 14.69
N ILE A 145 2.64 8.65 14.14
CA ILE A 145 2.86 8.39 12.72
C ILE A 145 2.52 6.94 12.39
N ARG A 146 2.95 5.99 13.24
CA ARG A 146 2.62 4.57 13.09
C ARG A 146 1.10 4.36 13.09
N GLU A 147 0.39 4.91 14.05
CA GLU A 147 -1.06 4.75 14.20
C GLU A 147 -1.85 5.40 13.06
N ASN A 148 -1.39 6.54 12.52
CA ASN A 148 -2.09 7.22 11.45
C ASN A 148 -1.89 6.57 10.07
N PHE A 149 -0.64 6.23 9.71
CA PHE A 149 -0.31 5.81 8.34
C PHE A 149 -0.16 4.30 8.16
N LEU A 150 0.45 3.56 9.08
CA LEU A 150 0.75 2.13 8.86
C LEU A 150 -0.49 1.23 8.70
N PRO A 151 -1.63 1.48 9.36
CA PRO A 151 -2.86 0.73 9.11
C PRO A 151 -3.34 0.79 7.65
N PHE A 152 -3.12 1.92 6.96
CA PHE A 152 -3.46 2.04 5.53
C PHE A 152 -2.66 1.02 4.71
N TYR A 153 -1.32 1.04 4.83
CA TYR A 153 -0.44 0.10 4.14
C TYR A 153 -0.77 -1.35 4.48
N ALA A 154 -0.94 -1.67 5.78
CA ALA A 154 -1.26 -3.01 6.25
C ALA A 154 -2.58 -3.53 5.65
N SER A 155 -3.63 -2.72 5.69
CA SER A 155 -4.92 -3.08 5.10
C SER A 155 -4.85 -3.29 3.58
N TYR A 156 -4.01 -2.52 2.88
CA TYR A 156 -3.87 -2.63 1.43
C TYR A 156 -3.25 -3.97 1.01
N CYS A 157 -2.26 -4.44 1.78
CA CYS A 157 -1.51 -5.66 1.48
C CYS A 157 -2.04 -6.92 2.19
N GLU A 158 -3.06 -6.85 3.06
CA GLU A 158 -3.57 -8.01 3.82
C GLU A 158 -3.94 -9.22 2.95
N SER A 159 -4.40 -8.97 1.72
CA SER A 159 -4.83 -9.98 0.75
C SER A 159 -3.67 -10.63 -0.02
N LEU A 160 -2.44 -10.11 0.11
CA LEU A 160 -1.25 -10.65 -0.53
C LEU A 160 -1.02 -12.13 -0.14
N VAL A 161 -1.33 -12.50 1.10
CA VAL A 161 -1.23 -13.88 1.61
C VAL A 161 -2.15 -14.88 0.90
N ALA A 162 -3.12 -14.42 0.10
CA ALA A 162 -4.05 -15.27 -0.63
C ALA A 162 -3.59 -15.60 -2.07
N PHE A 163 -2.57 -14.91 -2.60
CA PHE A 163 -2.10 -15.13 -3.98
C PHE A 163 -1.49 -16.52 -4.16
N SER A 164 -1.65 -17.17 -5.31
CA SER A 164 -1.14 -18.53 -5.52
C SER A 164 0.39 -18.60 -5.60
N HIS A 165 1.02 -17.55 -6.13
CA HIS A 165 2.47 -17.42 -6.31
C HIS A 165 3.02 -16.25 -5.49
N ASP A 166 4.30 -16.31 -5.17
CA ASP A 166 5.03 -15.28 -4.40
C ASP A 166 6.40 -15.00 -5.04
N PRO A 167 6.46 -14.45 -6.27
CA PRO A 167 7.73 -14.24 -6.99
C PRO A 167 8.70 -13.27 -6.30
N LEU A 168 8.25 -12.48 -5.32
CA LEU A 168 9.11 -11.58 -4.53
C LEU A 168 9.58 -12.18 -3.20
N ASP A 169 9.11 -13.37 -2.83
CA ASP A 169 9.40 -14.02 -1.54
C ASP A 169 9.13 -13.09 -0.33
N ILE A 170 7.94 -12.49 -0.31
CA ILE A 170 7.55 -11.47 0.68
C ILE A 170 6.43 -11.92 1.62
N ILE A 171 5.76 -13.05 1.35
CA ILE A 171 4.63 -13.48 2.19
C ILE A 171 5.07 -13.85 3.60
N THR A 172 6.26 -14.43 3.77
CA THR A 172 6.83 -14.75 5.09
C THR A 172 7.04 -13.51 5.96
N LYS A 173 7.22 -12.34 5.35
CA LYS A 173 7.41 -11.06 6.03
C LYS A 173 6.09 -10.42 6.48
N MET A 174 4.94 -10.90 6.02
CA MET A 174 3.63 -10.34 6.37
C MET A 174 3.27 -10.44 7.85
N GLY A 175 4.02 -11.19 8.67
CA GLY A 175 3.83 -11.15 10.13
C GLY A 175 3.97 -9.74 10.71
N ALA A 176 4.81 -8.90 10.10
CA ALA A 176 5.08 -7.54 10.57
C ALA A 176 3.88 -6.59 10.46
N ILE A 177 2.94 -6.85 9.54
CA ILE A 177 1.76 -5.98 9.38
C ILE A 177 0.63 -6.34 10.34
N GLU A 178 0.66 -7.52 10.98
CA GLU A 178 -0.44 -8.03 11.81
C GLU A 178 -0.87 -7.06 12.94
N PRO A 179 0.04 -6.36 13.65
CA PRO A 179 -0.34 -5.39 14.67
C PRO A 179 -1.20 -4.23 14.15
N TYR A 180 -1.11 -3.92 12.86
CA TYR A 180 -1.79 -2.78 12.21
C TYR A 180 -3.10 -3.19 11.50
N LEU A 181 -3.45 -4.49 11.50
CA LEU A 181 -4.66 -4.98 10.87
C LEU A 181 -5.88 -4.86 11.80
N LYS A 182 -7.03 -4.46 11.23
CA LYS A 182 -8.32 -4.50 11.94
C LYS A 182 -8.73 -5.91 12.35
N LYS A 183 -8.38 -6.91 11.54
CA LYS A 183 -8.65 -8.32 11.79
C LYS A 183 -7.36 -9.11 11.63
N LYS A 184 -7.04 -9.92 12.64
CA LYS A 184 -5.89 -10.82 12.59
C LYS A 184 -6.02 -11.80 11.43
N PHE A 185 -4.88 -12.27 10.94
CA PHE A 185 -4.85 -13.29 9.90
C PHE A 185 -5.56 -14.57 10.35
N LYS A 186 -6.29 -15.18 9.41
CA LYS A 186 -6.87 -16.51 9.59
C LYS A 186 -5.75 -17.53 9.83
N TYR A 187 -6.03 -18.60 10.56
CA TYR A 187 -5.06 -19.67 10.85
C TYR A 187 -4.28 -20.13 9.61
N ARG A 188 -4.97 -20.42 8.49
CA ARG A 188 -4.32 -20.85 7.24
C ARG A 188 -3.34 -19.81 6.67
N HIS A 189 -3.67 -18.53 6.80
CA HIS A 189 -2.81 -17.43 6.34
C HIS A 189 -1.62 -17.28 7.29
N LYS A 190 -1.84 -17.35 8.61
CA LYS A 190 -0.75 -17.40 9.59
C LYS A 190 0.21 -18.56 9.31
N LEU A 191 -0.33 -19.75 9.05
CA LEU A 191 0.47 -20.92 8.72
C LEU A 191 1.29 -20.71 7.46
N ARG A 192 0.72 -20.06 6.44
CA ARG A 192 1.47 -19.71 5.22
C ARG A 192 2.61 -18.74 5.51
N ILE A 193 2.39 -17.76 6.37
CA ILE A 193 3.39 -16.76 6.77
C ILE A 193 4.50 -17.41 7.59
N THR A 194 4.16 -18.22 8.59
CA THR A 194 5.13 -18.75 9.58
C THR A 194 5.76 -20.08 9.19
N ASN A 195 5.07 -20.91 8.40
CA ASN A 195 5.55 -22.21 7.95
C ASN A 195 5.03 -22.56 6.55
N PRO A 196 5.61 -21.95 5.49
CA PRO A 196 5.19 -22.17 4.10
C PRO A 196 5.23 -23.65 3.69
N ALA A 197 6.21 -24.42 4.17
CA ALA A 197 6.33 -25.85 3.87
C ALA A 197 5.14 -26.64 4.41
N LYS A 198 4.74 -26.41 5.66
CA LYS A 198 3.56 -27.05 6.26
C LYS A 198 2.27 -26.57 5.59
N TYR A 199 2.17 -25.28 5.26
CA TYR A 199 1.04 -24.77 4.48
C TYR A 199 0.89 -25.49 3.14
N ASN A 200 1.98 -25.66 2.39
CA ASN A 200 1.97 -26.33 1.08
C ASN A 200 1.55 -27.80 1.19
N ARG A 201 1.99 -28.51 2.24
CA ARG A 201 1.54 -29.89 2.52
C ARG A 201 0.04 -29.98 2.81
N LEU A 202 -0.52 -28.99 3.51
CA LEU A 202 -1.95 -28.94 3.87
C LEU A 202 -2.83 -28.27 2.81
N LYS A 203 -2.24 -27.62 1.80
CA LYS A 203 -2.94 -26.89 0.73
C LYS A 203 -4.01 -27.73 0.03
N PRO A 204 -3.80 -29.02 -0.31
CA PRO A 204 -4.85 -29.85 -0.89
C PRO A 204 -6.10 -29.97 0.01
N LEU A 205 -5.91 -30.12 1.33
CA LEU A 205 -7.01 -30.19 2.28
C LEU A 205 -7.78 -28.87 2.38
N PHE A 206 -7.07 -27.74 2.37
CA PHE A 206 -7.71 -26.43 2.35
C PHE A 206 -8.55 -26.23 1.08
N ASN A 207 -8.06 -26.69 -0.07
CA ASN A 207 -8.80 -26.61 -1.32
C ASN A 207 -10.10 -27.44 -1.27
N ILE A 208 -10.03 -28.68 -0.76
CA ILE A 208 -11.22 -29.53 -0.59
C ILE A 208 -12.26 -28.85 0.32
N TYR A 209 -11.81 -28.32 1.46
CA TYR A 209 -12.70 -27.59 2.37
C TYR A 209 -13.37 -26.39 1.71
N ASP A 210 -12.60 -25.59 0.96
CA ASP A 210 -13.13 -24.41 0.27
C ASP A 210 -14.14 -24.81 -0.83
N SER A 211 -13.91 -25.92 -1.55
CA SER A 211 -14.88 -26.47 -2.52
C SER A 211 -16.20 -26.90 -1.84
N ILE A 212 -16.13 -27.64 -0.73
CA ILE A 212 -17.32 -28.06 0.03
C ILE A 212 -18.10 -26.84 0.52
N LYS A 213 -17.39 -25.84 1.09
CA LYS A 213 -18.01 -24.57 1.52
C LYS A 213 -18.62 -23.78 0.36
N GLY A 214 -18.03 -23.85 -0.83
CA GLY A 214 -18.58 -23.26 -2.04
C GLY A 214 -19.94 -23.87 -2.39
N ILE A 215 -20.02 -25.21 -2.44
CA ILE A 215 -21.26 -25.96 -2.70
C ILE A 215 -22.32 -25.62 -1.66
N GLU A 216 -21.97 -25.65 -0.36
CA GLU A 216 -22.88 -25.31 0.74
C GLU A 216 -23.49 -23.90 0.56
N ARG A 217 -22.68 -22.90 0.18
CA ARG A 217 -23.16 -21.54 -0.06
C ARG A 217 -24.12 -21.45 -1.23
N THR A 218 -23.85 -22.19 -2.31
CA THR A 218 -24.74 -22.25 -3.49
C THR A 218 -26.08 -22.84 -3.10
N ILE A 219 -26.08 -23.98 -2.38
CA ILE A 219 -27.29 -24.62 -1.87
C ILE A 219 -28.11 -23.65 -1.02
N ARG A 220 -27.48 -22.98 -0.04
CA ARG A 220 -28.16 -21.99 0.81
C ARG A 220 -28.79 -20.84 0.01
N LYS A 221 -28.17 -20.40 -1.08
CA LYS A 221 -28.72 -19.32 -1.93
C LYS A 221 -29.97 -19.77 -2.69
N VAL A 222 -30.01 -21.02 -3.14
CA VAL A 222 -31.19 -21.61 -3.81
C VAL A 222 -32.38 -21.64 -2.83
N PHE A 223 -32.20 -22.25 -1.66
CA PHE A 223 -33.26 -22.36 -0.65
C PHE A 223 -33.67 -21.04 0.01
N LYS A 224 -32.86 -19.98 -0.11
CA LYS A 224 -33.21 -18.64 0.38
C LYS A 224 -34.05 -17.86 -0.63
N LYS A 225 -33.95 -18.17 -1.93
CA LYS A 225 -34.77 -17.56 -2.99
C LYS A 225 -36.19 -18.13 -3.08
N GLU A 226 -36.44 -19.31 -2.53
CA GLU A 226 -37.77 -19.95 -2.50
C GLU A 226 -38.71 -19.40 -1.41
N LYS A 227 -38.29 -18.35 -0.67
CA LYS A 227 -39.04 -17.75 0.43
C LYS A 227 -39.54 -16.32 0.18
N ASP A 228 -39.33 -15.79 -1.04
CA ASP A 228 -39.92 -14.55 -1.54
C ASP A 228 -40.89 -14.87 -2.70
#